data_AF-A0AA96XM09-F1
#
_entry.id   AF-A0AA96XM09-F1
#
_cell.length_a   1.000
_cell.length_b   1.000
_cell.length_c   1.000
_cell.angle_alpha   90.00
_cell.angle_beta   90.00
_cell.angle_gamma   90.00
#
_symmetry.space_group_name_H-M   'P 1'
#
loop_
_entity.id
_entity.type
_entity.pdbx_description
1 polymer ?
#
loop_
_entity_poly.entity_id
_entity_poly.type
_entity_poly.pdbx_seq_one_letter_code
_entity_poly.pdbx_strand_id
1 'polypeptide(L)'
;MLLSPQPHRYVNLRSAERYLVEAEAGRLPEEGREPLGPEELFAERLSMGLRLVSGVDWEAVCERYGQPVEPRRAEVARLVAHGFATLRGGRLALTEKGADVHSAVCARLL
;
A
#
# COMPACT_ATOMS: atom_id res chain seq x y z
N MET A 1 -24.61 -5.36 15.13
CA MET A 1 -23.73 -5.29 13.94
C MET A 1 -22.98 -3.99 14.00
N LEU A 2 -21.73 -4.00 14.49
CA LEU A 2 -20.86 -2.84 14.31
C LEU A 2 -20.57 -2.78 12.81
N LEU A 3 -21.05 -1.73 12.15
CA LEU A 3 -20.69 -1.43 10.77
C LEU A 3 -19.15 -1.40 10.73
N SER A 4 -18.53 -2.34 10.03
CA SER A 4 -17.11 -2.20 9.69
C SER A 4 -16.99 -0.84 9.01
N PRO A 5 -16.23 0.12 9.57
CA PRO A 5 -16.12 1.43 8.97
C PRO A 5 -15.60 1.25 7.54
N GLN A 6 -16.24 1.91 6.58
CA GLN A 6 -15.72 1.93 5.21
C GLN A 6 -14.26 2.40 5.25
N PRO A 7 -13.35 1.71 4.53
CA PRO A 7 -11.96 2.15 4.43
C PRO A 7 -11.92 3.58 3.90
N HIS A 8 -11.15 4.44 4.57
CA HIS A 8 -11.02 5.83 4.21
C HIS A 8 -9.60 6.30 4.50
N ARG A 9 -9.12 7.25 3.71
CA ARG A 9 -7.96 8.06 4.01
C ARG A 9 -8.45 9.40 4.53
N TYR A 10 -7.81 9.92 5.55
CA TYR A 10 -8.07 11.26 6.05
C TYR A 10 -6.76 12.03 6.14
N VAL A 11 -6.86 13.35 6.04
CA VAL A 11 -5.73 14.27 6.11
C VAL A 11 -6.06 15.29 7.18
N ASN A 12 -5.10 15.53 8.08
CA ASN A 12 -5.24 16.56 9.10
C ASN A 12 -4.98 17.96 8.50
N LEU A 13 -5.48 18.99 9.18
CA LEU A 13 -5.14 20.38 8.90
C LEU A 13 -3.62 20.57 8.82
N ARG A 14 -3.14 21.12 7.70
CA ARG A 14 -1.70 21.36 7.50
C ARG A 14 -1.13 22.46 8.39
N SER A 15 -1.97 23.42 8.80
CA SER A 15 -1.57 24.50 9.71
C SER A 15 -1.56 23.98 11.15
N ALA A 16 -0.38 23.97 11.78
CA ALA A 16 -0.23 23.56 13.18
C ALA A 16 -1.09 24.40 14.14
N GLU A 17 -1.20 25.71 13.89
CA GLU A 17 -2.04 26.60 14.70
C GLU A 17 -3.51 26.20 14.63
N ARG A 18 -4.05 26.03 13.42
CA ARG A 18 -5.45 25.61 13.24
C ARG A 18 -5.69 24.20 13.78
N TYR A 19 -4.73 23.30 13.62
CA TYR A 19 -4.79 21.95 14.18
C TYR A 19 -4.95 22.00 15.71
N LEU A 20 -4.12 22.79 16.39
CA LEU A 20 -4.16 22.92 17.85
C LEU A 20 -5.48 23.52 18.33
N VAL A 21 -5.98 24.58 17.67
CA VAL A 21 -7.27 25.20 18.02
C VAL A 21 -8.42 24.18 17.97
N GLU A 22 -8.48 23.35 16.92
CA GLU A 22 -9.51 22.32 16.79
C GLU A 22 -9.35 21.23 17.86
N ALA A 23 -8.12 20.75 18.06
CA ALA A 23 -7.81 19.68 19.01
C ALA A 23 -8.08 20.08 20.48
N GLU A 24 -7.65 21.28 20.88
CA GLU A 24 -7.89 21.83 22.23
C GLU A 24 -9.37 22.07 22.50
N ALA A 25 -10.15 22.33 21.44
CA ALA A 25 -11.59 22.44 21.54
C ALA A 25 -12.33 21.08 21.43
N GLY A 26 -11.61 19.95 21.44
CA GLY A 26 -12.17 18.60 21.41
C GLY A 26 -12.77 18.19 20.06
N ARG A 27 -12.42 18.89 18.97
CA ARG A 27 -12.87 18.57 17.60
C ARG A 27 -11.77 17.82 16.84
N LEU A 28 -12.15 17.06 15.81
CA LEU A 28 -11.19 16.41 14.93
C LEU A 28 -10.56 17.46 14.01
N PRO A 29 -9.22 17.63 14.02
CA PRO A 29 -8.52 18.58 13.16
C PRO A 29 -8.34 18.03 11.74
N GLU A 30 -9.41 17.53 11.14
CA GLU A 30 -9.44 16.90 9.81
C GLU A 30 -9.67 17.96 8.73
N GLU A 31 -8.79 18.01 7.72
CA GLU A 31 -8.93 18.85 6.53
C GLU A 31 -9.78 18.15 5.45
N GLY A 32 -9.68 16.83 5.36
CA GLY A 32 -10.43 16.07 4.37
C GLY A 32 -10.41 14.57 4.65
N ARG A 33 -11.37 13.90 4.01
CA ARG A 33 -11.55 12.45 4.06
C ARG A 33 -12.08 11.96 2.73
N GLU A 34 -11.49 10.88 2.26
CA GLU A 34 -11.87 10.20 1.03
C GLU A 34 -12.09 8.70 1.32
N PRO A 35 -13.16 8.08 0.78
CA PRO A 35 -13.30 6.63 0.83
C PRO A 35 -12.23 5.98 -0.06
N LEU A 36 -11.78 4.79 0.32
CA LEU A 36 -10.87 3.99 -0.50
C LEU A 36 -11.61 2.81 -1.12
N GLY A 37 -11.51 2.70 -2.44
CA GLY A 37 -11.95 1.57 -3.22
C GLY A 37 -10.95 0.40 -3.22
N PRO A 38 -11.33 -0.74 -3.83
CA PRO A 38 -10.49 -1.93 -3.88
C PRO A 38 -9.12 -1.71 -4.52
N GLU A 39 -9.05 -0.89 -5.57
CA GLU A 39 -7.79 -0.59 -6.28
C GLU A 39 -6.81 0.18 -5.39
N GLU A 40 -7.30 1.19 -4.65
CA GLU A 40 -6.44 1.98 -3.75
C GLU A 40 -5.96 1.13 -2.56
N LEU A 41 -6.83 0.29 -2.01
CA LEU A 41 -6.48 -0.63 -0.93
C LEU A 41 -5.48 -1.69 -1.38
N PHE A 42 -5.63 -2.19 -2.61
CA PHE A 42 -4.64 -3.05 -3.24
C PHE A 42 -3.29 -2.35 -3.33
N ALA A 43 -3.29 -1.12 -3.85
CA ALA A 43 -2.07 -0.37 -4.07
C ALA A 43 -1.33 -0.08 -2.75
N GLU A 44 -2.06 0.33 -1.71
CA GLU A 44 -1.52 0.53 -0.37
C GLU A 44 -0.96 -0.77 0.22
N ARG A 45 -1.74 -1.85 0.17
CA ARG A 45 -1.34 -3.12 0.78
C ARG A 45 -0.10 -3.71 0.10
N LEU A 46 -0.05 -3.67 -1.23
CA LEU A 46 1.09 -4.17 -1.98
C LEU A 46 2.34 -3.31 -1.70
N SER A 47 2.21 -1.99 -1.83
CA SER A 47 3.34 -1.07 -1.64
C SER A 47 3.91 -1.11 -0.23
N MET A 48 3.05 -1.17 0.80
CA MET A 48 3.50 -1.31 2.19
C MET A 48 4.11 -2.69 2.46
N GLY A 49 3.52 -3.75 1.90
CA GLY A 49 4.05 -5.10 2.05
C GLY A 49 5.46 -5.26 1.45
N LEU A 50 5.71 -4.64 0.28
CA LEU A 50 7.02 -4.62 -0.36
C LEU A 50 8.07 -3.78 0.38
N ARG A 51 7.65 -2.91 1.31
CA ARG A 51 8.57 -2.16 2.17
C ARG A 51 9.12 -3.01 3.34
N LEU A 52 8.46 -4.12 3.67
CA LEU A 52 8.89 -5.01 4.74
C LEU A 52 9.94 -5.99 4.22
N VAL A 53 10.96 -6.27 5.04
CA VAL A 53 11.94 -7.34 4.76
C VAL A 53 11.25 -8.70 4.60
N SER A 54 10.15 -8.93 5.32
CA SER A 54 9.34 -10.14 5.18
C SER A 54 8.61 -10.24 3.83
N GLY A 55 8.53 -9.15 3.06
CA GLY A 55 7.77 -9.08 1.82
C GLY A 55 6.26 -9.25 2.00
N VAL A 56 5.59 -9.67 0.92
CA VAL A 56 4.14 -9.79 0.83
C VAL A 56 3.73 -11.00 -0.02
N ASP A 57 2.63 -11.65 0.37
CA ASP A 57 1.95 -12.60 -0.51
C ASP A 57 1.13 -11.81 -1.54
N TRP A 58 1.75 -11.54 -2.68
CA TRP A 58 1.20 -10.59 -3.67
C TRP A 58 -0.03 -11.15 -4.39
N GLU A 59 -0.10 -12.47 -4.59
CA GLU A 59 -1.26 -13.13 -5.20
C GLU A 59 -2.46 -13.08 -4.24
N ALA A 60 -2.25 -13.37 -2.95
CA ALA A 60 -3.30 -13.23 -1.94
C ALA A 60 -3.78 -11.77 -1.77
N VAL A 61 -2.89 -10.79 -1.98
CA VAL A 61 -3.28 -9.37 -2.01
C VAL A 61 -4.11 -9.06 -3.26
N CYS A 62 -3.76 -9.59 -4.43
CA CYS A 62 -4.57 -9.44 -5.64
C CYS A 62 -5.97 -10.01 -5.42
N GLU A 63 -6.08 -11.26 -4.95
CA GLU A 63 -7.35 -11.93 -4.68
C GLU A 63 -8.22 -11.15 -3.69
N ARG A 64 -7.63 -10.72 -2.56
CA ARG A 64 -8.34 -9.97 -1.51
C ARG A 64 -9.04 -8.71 -2.03
N TYR A 65 -8.46 -8.03 -3.01
CA TYR A 65 -8.96 -6.76 -3.53
C TYR A 65 -9.47 -6.87 -4.98
N GLY A 66 -9.72 -8.09 -5.47
CA GLY A 66 -10.31 -8.33 -6.78
C GLY A 66 -9.43 -7.89 -7.96
N GLN A 67 -8.11 -7.88 -7.79
CA GLN A 67 -7.16 -7.49 -8.84
C GLN A 67 -6.66 -8.70 -9.64
N PRO A 68 -6.42 -8.57 -10.95
CA PRO A 68 -5.95 -9.67 -11.77
C PRO A 68 -4.48 -10.01 -11.49
N VAL A 69 -4.18 -11.29 -11.28
CA VAL A 69 -2.81 -11.77 -11.00
C VAL A 69 -1.98 -11.84 -12.27
N GLU A 70 -2.58 -12.31 -13.36
CA GLU A 70 -1.93 -12.68 -14.62
C GLU A 70 -1.12 -11.54 -15.26
N PRO A 71 -1.62 -10.29 -15.34
CA PRO A 71 -0.85 -9.18 -15.91
C PRO A 71 0.46 -8.90 -15.14
N ARG A 72 0.50 -9.24 -13.85
CA ARG A 72 1.62 -8.93 -12.94
C ARG A 72 2.67 -10.04 -12.88
N ARG A 73 2.31 -11.29 -13.22
CA ARG A 73 3.24 -12.44 -13.21
C ARG A 73 4.51 -12.16 -14.02
N ALA A 74 4.37 -11.57 -15.21
CA ALA A 74 5.51 -11.25 -16.06
C ALA A 74 6.45 -10.22 -15.40
N GLU A 75 5.91 -9.20 -14.73
CA GLU A 75 6.73 -8.20 -14.05
C GLU A 75 7.39 -8.78 -12.80
N VAL A 76 6.68 -9.57 -11.99
CA VAL A 76 7.26 -10.28 -10.84
C VAL A 76 8.43 -11.16 -11.29
N ALA A 77 8.24 -11.93 -12.37
CA ALA A 77 9.30 -12.76 -12.94
C ALA A 77 10.51 -11.92 -13.40
N ARG A 78 10.28 -10.76 -14.05
CA ARG A 78 11.35 -9.84 -14.44
C ARG A 78 12.10 -9.30 -13.23
N LEU A 79 11.42 -8.84 -12.20
CA LEU A 79 12.03 -8.30 -10.99
C LEU A 79 12.90 -9.35 -10.28
N VAL A 80 12.43 -10.59 -10.21
CA VAL A 80 13.20 -11.70 -9.66
C VAL A 80 14.42 -12.02 -10.52
N ALA A 81 14.24 -12.16 -11.84
CA ALA A 81 15.33 -12.47 -12.77
C ALA A 81 16.46 -11.43 -12.75
N HIS A 82 16.13 -10.15 -12.54
CA HIS A 82 17.11 -9.06 -12.48
C HIS A 82 17.61 -8.73 -11.05
N GLY A 83 17.23 -9.55 -10.07
CA GLY A 83 17.70 -9.46 -8.69
C GLY A 83 17.14 -8.28 -7.89
N PHE A 84 16.01 -7.71 -8.30
CA PHE A 84 15.30 -6.67 -7.53
C PHE A 84 14.34 -7.26 -6.49
N ALA A 85 13.94 -8.52 -6.65
CA ALA A 85 13.09 -9.19 -5.68
C ALA A 85 13.47 -10.67 -5.55
N THR A 86 13.01 -11.28 -4.47
CA THR A 86 12.99 -12.72 -4.28
C THR A 86 11.56 -13.19 -4.15
N LEU A 87 11.25 -14.37 -4.69
CA LEU A 87 9.96 -15.01 -4.54
C LEU A 87 10.18 -16.37 -3.86
N ARG A 88 9.70 -16.52 -2.62
CA ARG A 88 9.85 -17.74 -1.83
C ARG A 88 8.52 -18.10 -1.18
N GLY A 89 8.00 -19.29 -1.49
CA GLY A 89 6.72 -19.75 -0.93
C GLY A 89 5.56 -18.77 -1.16
N GLY A 90 5.43 -18.22 -2.37
CA GLY A 90 4.41 -17.22 -2.73
C GLY A 90 4.69 -15.79 -2.25
N ARG A 91 5.71 -15.60 -1.39
CA ARG A 91 6.03 -14.32 -0.77
C ARG A 91 7.09 -13.58 -1.60
N LEU A 92 6.71 -12.40 -2.10
CA LEU A 92 7.56 -11.48 -2.85
C LEU A 92 8.20 -10.49 -1.88
N ALA A 93 9.52 -10.50 -1.76
CA ALA A 93 10.29 -9.59 -0.93
C ALA A 93 11.35 -8.88 -1.78
N LEU A 94 11.51 -7.56 -1.60
CA LEU A 94 12.57 -6.82 -2.29
C LEU A 94 13.95 -7.23 -1.75
N THR A 95 14.94 -7.25 -2.64
CA THR A 95 16.36 -7.26 -2.23
C THR A 95 16.77 -5.85 -1.80
N GLU A 96 17.99 -5.67 -1.28
CA GLU A 96 18.54 -4.31 -1.03
C GLU A 96 18.47 -3.45 -2.29
N LYS A 97 18.94 -3.98 -3.42
CA LYS A 97 18.84 -3.36 -4.75
C LYS A 97 17.40 -2.98 -5.13
N GLY A 98 16.42 -3.83 -4.79
CA GLY A 98 15.00 -3.55 -5.01
C GLY A 98 14.45 -2.46 -4.11
N ALA A 99 14.86 -2.46 -2.84
CA ALA A 99 14.42 -1.49 -1.84
C ALA A 99 14.89 -0.07 -2.20
N ASP A 100 16.11 0.09 -2.74
CA ASP A 100 16.64 1.37 -3.23
C ASP A 100 15.76 2.01 -4.31
N VAL A 101 15.02 1.19 -5.07
CA VAL A 101 14.09 1.62 -6.12
C VAL A 101 12.64 1.22 -5.82
N HIS A 102 12.27 1.14 -4.53
CA HIS A 102 10.96 0.67 -4.04
C HIS A 102 9.78 1.27 -4.81
N SER A 103 9.74 2.60 -5.00
CA SER A 103 8.65 3.28 -5.69
C SER A 103 8.54 2.87 -7.17
N ALA A 104 9.67 2.67 -7.85
CA ALA A 104 9.67 2.21 -9.24
C ALA A 104 9.23 0.76 -9.36
N VAL A 105 9.58 -0.10 -8.39
CA VAL A 105 9.07 -1.48 -8.34
C VAL A 105 7.56 -1.49 -8.12
N CYS A 106 7.05 -0.69 -7.18
CA CYS A 106 5.61 -0.58 -6.93
C CYS A 106 4.89 -0.13 -8.20
N ALA A 107 5.34 0.93 -8.86
CA ALA A 107 4.72 1.46 -10.08
C ALA A 107 4.61 0.45 -11.25
N ARG A 108 5.42 -0.62 -11.27
CA ARG A 108 5.34 -1.66 -12.31
C ARG A 108 4.38 -2.80 -11.94
N LEU A 109 4.04 -2.93 -10.66
CA LEU A 109 3.17 -3.97 -10.11
C LEU A 109 1.76 -3.46 -9.79
N LEU A 110 1.55 -2.15 -9.74
CA LEU A 110 0.24 -1.51 -9.65
C LEU A 110 -0.41 -1.48 -11.03
#